data_AF-A0A2S9FPM9-F1
#
_entry.id   AF-A0A2S9FPM9-F1
#
_cell.length_a   1.000
_cell.length_b   1.000
_cell.length_c   1.000
_cell.angle_alpha   90.00
_cell.angle_beta   90.00
_cell.angle_gamma   90.00
#
_symmetry.space_group_name_H-M   'P 1'
#
loop_
_entity.id
_entity.type
_entity.pdbx_description
1 polymer ?
#
loop_
_entity_poly.entity_id
_entity_poly.type
_entity_poly.pdbx_seq_one_letter_code
_entity_poly.pdbx_strand_id
1 'polypeptide(L)'
;LERLPVEELAELRHSEPIHWVDVPGGTGGFGDKGYWLVTKHADVKEVSKRNDIFGSSPDGAIPTWPQGMTRDAIDLQKAVLLNMDAPQHTRLRKIISRGFTPRAVGRLED
;
A
#
# COMPACT_ATOMS: atom_id res chain seq x y z
N LEU A 1 17.29 -2.78 10.67
CA LEU A 1 17.53 -1.66 9.72
C LEU A 1 18.45 -0.68 10.40
N GLU A 2 19.63 -0.43 9.83
CA GLU A 2 20.65 0.46 10.42
C GLU A 2 20.49 1.92 10.00
N ARG A 3 19.88 2.18 8.82
CA ARG A 3 19.55 3.52 8.32
C ARG A 3 18.39 3.50 7.31
N LEU A 4 17.90 4.69 6.97
CA LEU A 4 17.03 4.90 5.82
C LEU A 4 17.85 4.93 4.51
N PRO A 5 17.35 4.35 3.40
CA PRO A 5 18.06 4.29 2.12
C PRO A 5 17.86 5.58 1.30
N VAL A 6 18.23 6.73 1.87
CA VAL A 6 17.93 8.05 1.26
C VAL A 6 18.70 8.25 -0.04
N GLU A 7 19.97 7.85 -0.06
CA GLU A 7 20.90 8.01 -1.20
C GLU A 7 20.49 7.09 -2.35
N GLU A 8 20.16 5.84 -2.05
CA GLU A 8 19.71 4.86 -3.04
C GLU A 8 18.39 5.27 -3.71
N LEU A 9 17.44 5.75 -2.92
CA LEU A 9 16.18 6.26 -3.46
C LEU A 9 16.39 7.55 -4.27
N ALA A 10 17.41 8.37 -3.95
CA ALA A 10 17.75 9.55 -4.73
C ALA A 10 18.34 9.19 -6.10
N GLU A 11 19.23 8.20 -6.14
CA GLU A 11 19.80 7.68 -7.37
C GLU A 11 18.70 7.09 -8.27
N LEU A 12 17.84 6.22 -7.74
CA LEU A 12 16.74 5.66 -8.53
C LEU A 12 15.80 6.73 -9.09
N ARG A 13 15.48 7.77 -8.30
CA ARG A 13 14.71 8.90 -8.84
C ARG A 13 15.42 9.58 -10.01
N HIS A 14 16.75 9.58 -10.06
CA HIS A 14 17.49 10.22 -11.14
C HIS A 14 17.58 9.32 -12.39
N SER A 15 17.97 8.06 -12.21
CA SER A 15 18.35 7.16 -13.30
C SER A 15 17.24 6.17 -13.72
N GLU A 16 16.48 5.62 -12.77
CA GLU A 16 15.45 4.59 -13.02
C GLU A 16 14.28 4.70 -12.02
N PRO A 17 13.34 5.65 -12.24
CA PRO A 17 12.37 6.03 -11.22
C PRO A 17 11.28 4.98 -10.94
N ILE A 18 11.12 4.02 -11.86
CA ILE A 18 10.28 2.83 -11.75
C ILE A 18 11.22 1.64 -11.98
N HIS A 19 11.58 0.98 -10.89
CA HIS A 19 12.62 -0.06 -10.89
C HIS A 19 12.04 -1.40 -10.46
N TRP A 20 12.39 -2.49 -11.15
CA TRP A 20 12.00 -3.83 -10.73
C TRP A 20 12.95 -4.34 -9.64
N VAL A 21 12.41 -4.64 -8.46
CA VAL A 21 13.15 -5.24 -7.35
C VAL A 21 12.91 -6.75 -7.36
N ASP A 22 13.95 -7.51 -7.69
CA ASP A 22 13.93 -8.96 -7.57
C ASP A 22 14.02 -9.38 -6.10
N VAL A 23 13.13 -10.29 -5.68
CA VAL A 23 13.12 -10.86 -4.34
C VAL A 23 13.06 -12.39 -4.47
N PRO A 24 14.22 -13.06 -4.62
CA PRO A 24 14.27 -14.51 -4.69
C PRO A 24 13.73 -15.10 -3.38
N GLY A 25 12.66 -15.89 -3.48
CA GLY A 25 11.95 -16.45 -2.32
C GLY A 25 10.75 -15.63 -1.83
N GLY A 26 10.45 -14.50 -2.47
CA GLY A 26 9.27 -13.67 -2.20
C GLY A 26 9.37 -12.83 -0.93
N THR A 27 8.43 -11.89 -0.76
CA THR A 27 8.38 -10.97 0.39
C THR A 27 7.59 -11.52 1.59
N GLY A 28 7.51 -12.85 1.74
CA GLY A 28 6.80 -13.54 2.82
C GLY A 28 5.29 -13.60 2.56
N GLY A 29 4.73 -14.81 2.49
CA GLY A 29 3.30 -15.06 2.19
C GLY A 29 2.83 -14.64 0.79
N PHE A 30 3.64 -13.91 0.03
CA PHE A 30 3.49 -13.66 -1.40
C PHE A 30 4.28 -14.71 -2.19
N GLY A 31 3.65 -15.30 -3.20
CA GLY A 31 4.28 -16.28 -4.09
C GLY A 31 4.98 -15.63 -5.30
N ASP A 32 5.25 -14.33 -5.21
CA ASP A 32 5.82 -13.53 -6.29
C ASP A 32 7.37 -13.57 -6.28
N LYS A 33 7.96 -12.96 -7.32
CA LYS A 33 9.41 -12.92 -7.54
C LYS A 33 10.00 -11.53 -7.30
N GLY A 34 9.20 -10.58 -6.84
CA GLY A 34 9.59 -9.18 -6.78
C GLY A 34 8.44 -8.22 -6.98
N TYR A 35 8.77 -6.93 -7.02
CA TYR A 35 7.81 -5.84 -7.15
C TYR A 35 8.40 -4.63 -7.87
N TRP A 36 7.53 -3.76 -8.37
CA TRP A 36 7.92 -2.46 -8.91
C TRP A 36 8.07 -1.43 -7.79
N LEU A 37 9.26 -0.85 -7.67
CA LEU A 37 9.55 0.26 -6.77
C LEU A 37 9.28 1.58 -7.49
N VAL A 38 8.28 2.32 -7.00
CA VAL A 38 7.86 3.62 -7.55
C VAL A 38 8.43 4.75 -6.69
N THR A 39 9.35 5.55 -7.25
CA THR A 39 10.15 6.50 -6.46
C THR A 39 9.80 7.97 -6.67
N LYS A 40 9.05 8.31 -7.72
CA LYS A 40 8.60 9.69 -7.99
C LYS A 40 7.22 9.94 -7.41
N HIS A 41 7.06 11.11 -6.80
CA HIS A 41 5.77 11.55 -6.26
C HIS A 41 4.65 11.61 -7.32
N ALA A 42 4.96 11.98 -8.57
CA ALA A 42 3.98 12.01 -9.66
C ALA A 42 3.41 10.60 -9.93
N ASP A 43 4.28 9.60 -10.03
CA ASP A 43 3.90 8.21 -10.32
C ASP A 43 3.15 7.58 -9.13
N VAL A 44 3.58 7.85 -7.89
CA VAL A 44 2.83 7.44 -6.69
C VAL A 44 1.40 7.99 -6.71
N LYS A 45 1.23 9.26 -7.10
CA LYS A 45 -0.10 9.88 -7.24
C LYS A 45 -0.91 9.25 -8.36
N GLU A 46 -0.28 8.87 -9.47
CA GLU A 46 -0.95 8.19 -10.58
C GLU A 46 -1.47 6.81 -10.15
N VAL A 47 -0.61 5.99 -9.56
CA VAL A 47 -0.95 4.67 -9.00
C VAL A 47 -2.11 4.79 -8.01
N SER A 48 -2.03 5.76 -7.09
CA SER A 48 -3.05 5.98 -6.06
C SER A 48 -4.41 6.39 -6.64
N LYS A 49 -4.43 7.10 -7.78
CA LYS A 49 -5.66 7.56 -8.43
C LYS A 49 -6.29 6.47 -9.28
N ARG A 50 -5.48 5.63 -9.92
CA ARG A 50 -5.89 4.56 -10.83
C ARG A 50 -6.23 3.27 -10.06
N ASN A 51 -7.09 3.36 -9.06
CA ASN A 51 -7.55 2.20 -8.29
C ASN A 51 -8.39 1.19 -9.12
N ASP A 52 -8.76 1.56 -10.34
CA ASP A 52 -9.30 0.66 -11.36
C ASP A 52 -8.24 -0.32 -11.92
N ILE A 53 -6.96 0.05 -11.83
CA ILE A 53 -5.81 -0.77 -12.27
C ILE A 53 -5.05 -1.31 -11.05
N PHE A 54 -4.74 -0.45 -10.08
CA PHE A 54 -3.93 -0.76 -8.91
C PHE A 54 -4.84 -0.97 -7.70
N GLY A 55 -5.41 -2.17 -7.58
CA GLY A 55 -6.27 -2.55 -6.47
C GLY A 55 -5.49 -2.84 -5.19
N SER A 56 -6.07 -2.52 -4.04
CA SER A 56 -5.54 -2.86 -2.71
C SER A 56 -5.95 -4.27 -2.28
N SER A 57 -7.05 -4.82 -2.82
CA SER A 57 -7.61 -6.09 -2.36
C SER A 57 -6.81 -7.34 -2.76
N PRO A 58 -6.11 -7.41 -3.91
CA PRO A 58 -5.37 -8.62 -4.27
C PRO A 58 -4.39 -9.05 -3.19
N ASP A 59 -3.47 -8.17 -2.78
CA ASP A 59 -2.32 -8.49 -1.93
C ASP A 59 -2.21 -7.60 -0.67
N GLY A 60 -3.11 -6.63 -0.48
CA GLY A 60 -3.07 -5.70 0.64
C GLY A 60 -2.04 -4.58 0.46
N ALA A 61 -2.05 -3.62 1.40
CA ALA A 61 -1.19 -2.44 1.35
C ALA A 61 0.19 -2.62 2.02
N ILE A 62 0.44 -3.77 2.66
CA ILE A 62 1.71 -4.05 3.35
C ILE A 62 2.63 -4.85 2.41
N PRO A 63 3.80 -4.32 2.02
CA PRO A 63 4.62 -4.90 0.94
C PRO A 63 5.54 -6.04 1.39
N THR A 64 5.69 -6.30 2.69
CA THR A 64 6.61 -7.32 3.20
C THR A 64 6.13 -7.92 4.51
N TRP A 65 6.26 -9.24 4.63
CA TRP A 65 5.97 -10.03 5.80
C TRP A 65 7.17 -10.91 6.19
N PRO A 66 7.19 -11.42 7.43
CA PRO A 66 8.11 -12.49 7.80
C PRO A 66 7.94 -13.71 6.89
N GLN A 67 9.02 -14.43 6.59
CA GLN A 67 9.02 -15.57 5.66
C GLN A 67 8.05 -16.71 6.06
N GLY A 68 7.71 -16.83 7.34
CA GLY A 68 6.72 -17.81 7.84
C GLY A 68 5.25 -17.37 7.70
N MET A 69 4.98 -16.17 7.19
CA MET A 69 3.62 -15.68 7.00
C MET A 69 2.91 -16.50 5.92
N THR A 70 1.69 -16.96 6.20
CA THR A 70 0.88 -17.70 5.24
C THR A 70 -0.01 -16.76 4.44
N ARG A 71 -0.42 -17.22 3.24
CA ARG A 71 -1.35 -16.46 2.41
C ARG A 71 -2.68 -16.19 3.13
N ASP A 72 -3.24 -17.20 3.78
CA ASP A 72 -4.50 -17.08 4.51
C ASP A 72 -4.44 -16.00 5.61
N ALA A 73 -3.31 -15.90 6.32
CA ALA A 73 -3.11 -14.88 7.35
C ALA A 73 -3.04 -13.45 6.76
N ILE A 74 -2.48 -13.30 5.56
CA ILE A 74 -2.49 -12.02 4.83
C ILE A 74 -3.91 -11.69 4.38
N ASP A 75 -4.64 -12.67 3.83
CA ASP A 75 -5.98 -12.46 3.29
C ASP A 75 -7.00 -12.03 4.36
N LEU A 76 -6.78 -12.34 5.64
CA LEU A 76 -7.59 -11.80 6.75
C LEU A 76 -7.62 -10.25 6.78
N GLN A 77 -6.58 -9.59 6.28
CA GLN A 77 -6.51 -8.13 6.28
C GLN A 77 -7.49 -7.46 5.31
N LYS A 78 -8.08 -8.23 4.38
CA LYS A 78 -9.13 -7.76 3.45
C LYS A 78 -10.42 -7.36 4.17
N ALA A 79 -10.57 -7.74 5.45
CA ALA A 79 -11.67 -7.29 6.29
C ALA A 79 -11.52 -5.83 6.76
N VAL A 80 -10.34 -5.22 6.65
CA VAL A 80 -10.08 -3.83 7.01
C VAL A 80 -10.27 -2.92 5.80
N LEU A 81 -10.92 -1.76 5.98
CA LEU A 81 -11.22 -0.82 4.89
C LEU A 81 -10.01 -0.52 3.98
N LEU A 82 -8.81 -0.42 4.55
CA LEU A 82 -7.56 -0.12 3.82
C LEU A 82 -7.27 -1.11 2.68
N ASN A 83 -7.63 -2.38 2.84
CA ASN A 83 -7.31 -3.47 1.91
C ASN A 83 -8.53 -3.93 1.10
N MET A 84 -9.52 -3.06 0.94
CA MET A 84 -10.70 -3.31 0.11
C MET A 84 -10.64 -2.49 -1.18
N ASP A 85 -11.22 -3.05 -2.25
CA ASP A 85 -11.50 -2.32 -3.49
C ASP A 85 -13.00 -1.98 -3.61
N ALA A 86 -13.36 -1.22 -4.64
CA ALA A 86 -14.74 -0.95 -4.96
C ALA A 86 -15.47 -2.26 -5.39
N PRO A 87 -16.77 -2.42 -5.08
CA PRO A 87 -17.67 -1.46 -4.43
C PRO A 87 -17.65 -1.46 -2.88
N GLN A 88 -17.04 -2.46 -2.24
CA GLN A 88 -17.06 -2.64 -0.78
C GLN A 88 -16.38 -1.47 -0.06
N HIS A 89 -15.18 -1.09 -0.53
CA HIS A 89 -14.45 0.07 -0.03
C HIS A 89 -15.30 1.33 -0.09
N THR A 90 -15.91 1.62 -1.25
CA THR A 90 -16.72 2.82 -1.47
C THR A 90 -17.90 2.89 -0.50
N ARG A 91 -18.59 1.78 -0.28
CA ARG A 91 -19.72 1.70 0.67
C ARG A 91 -19.27 1.95 2.10
N LEU A 92 -18.22 1.28 2.56
CA LEU A 92 -17.76 1.38 3.94
C LEU A 92 -17.10 2.75 4.23
N ARG A 93 -16.29 3.28 3.30
CA ARG A 93 -15.71 4.63 3.36
C ARG A 93 -16.80 5.68 3.53
N LYS A 94 -17.91 5.60 2.78
CA LYS A 94 -19.03 6.55 2.88
C LYS A 94 -19.65 6.59 4.29
N ILE A 95 -19.67 5.47 5.00
CA ILE A 95 -20.17 5.40 6.38
C ILE A 95 -19.13 6.01 7.33
N ILE A 96 -17.88 5.54 7.25
CA ILE A 96 -16.79 5.94 8.16
C ILE A 96 -16.48 7.44 8.03
N SER A 97 -16.48 8.01 6.83
CA SER A 97 -16.15 9.43 6.60
C SER A 97 -17.03 10.43 7.37
N ARG A 98 -18.22 10.02 7.84
CA ARG A 98 -19.07 10.87 8.68
C ARG A 98 -18.43 11.21 10.03
N GLY A 99 -17.60 10.31 10.56
CA GLY A 99 -16.84 10.52 11.81
C GLY A 99 -15.63 11.45 11.65
N PHE A 100 -15.22 11.74 10.42
CA PHE A 100 -14.00 12.51 10.10
C PHE A 100 -14.30 13.84 9.40
N THR A 101 -15.51 14.38 9.58
CA THR A 101 -15.82 15.74 9.11
C THR A 101 -15.04 16.77 9.94
N PRO A 102 -14.71 17.97 9.41
CA PRO A 102 -14.03 19.01 10.18
C PRO A 102 -14.71 19.30 11.53
N ARG A 103 -16.05 19.33 11.55
CA ARG A 103 -16.84 19.50 12.79
C ARG A 103 -16.68 18.34 13.77
N ALA A 104 -16.62 17.10 13.29
CA ALA A 104 -16.48 15.94 14.17
C ALA A 104 -15.09 15.88 14.81
N VAL A 105 -14.05 16.21 14.03
CA VAL A 105 -12.66 16.26 14.53
C VAL A 105 -12.48 17.44 15.49
N GLY A 106 -12.96 18.64 15.15
CA GLY A 106 -12.81 19.82 16.01
C GLY A 106 -13.50 19.71 17.38
N ARG A 107 -14.42 18.76 17.57
CA ARG A 107 -15.00 18.44 18.90
C ARG A 107 -14.03 17.70 19.83
N LEU A 108 -12.89 17.25 19.33
CA LEU A 108 -11.86 16.54 20.09
C LEU A 108 -10.70 17.46 20.52
N GLU A 109 -10.73 18.74 20.12
CA GLU A 109 -9.66 19.71 20.38
C GLU A 109 -9.81 20.41 21.75
N ASP A 110 -10.88 20.13 22.49
CA ASP A 110 -11.17 20.59 23.85
C ASP A 110 -10.87 19.49 24.90
#